data_AF-A0A521HQ52-F1
#
_entry.id   AF-A0A521HQ52-F1
#
_cell.length_a   1.000
_cell.length_b   1.000
_cell.length_c   1.000
_cell.angle_alpha   90.00
_cell.angle_beta   90.00
_cell.angle_gamma   90.00
#
_symmetry.space_group_name_H-M   'P 1'
#
loop_
_entity.id
_entity.type
_entity.pdbx_description
1 polymer ?
#
loop_
_entity_poly.entity_id
_entity_poly.type
_entity_poly.pdbx_seq_one_letter_code
_entity_poly.pdbx_strand_id
1 'polypeptide(L)'
;MRSRIPNVVSIAGVDPSGGAGVFADLKTFSALGAYGCGVVAALTAQNTRGVTGVHVPPIDFLRLQIDTLFADVALHATKIGMLGSAEVTAAVADRLAHWTAANVVLDPVMVAKSGDSLLAKSAIAMMREALFPQAFLITPNLPEAGVLLEQRAPETVKEMYRAAERLR
;
A
#
# COMPACT_ATOMS: atom_id res chain seq x y z
N MET A 1 -30.94 12.10 -2.66
CA MET A 1 -30.21 11.52 -1.53
C MET A 1 -28.84 12.19 -1.46
N ARG A 2 -28.45 12.79 -0.33
CA ARG A 2 -27.06 13.28 -0.19
C ARG A 2 -26.15 12.06 -0.23
N SER A 3 -25.25 12.00 -1.20
CA SER A 3 -24.18 11.01 -1.24
C SER A 3 -23.43 11.08 0.10
N ARG A 4 -23.36 9.98 0.84
CA ARG A 4 -22.60 9.91 2.10
C ARG A 4 -21.12 10.01 1.73
N ILE A 5 -20.39 10.95 2.33
CA ILE A 5 -18.93 11.06 2.17
C ILE A 5 -18.31 9.70 2.57
N PRO A 6 -17.59 9.01 1.67
CA PRO A 6 -16.99 7.72 2.01
C PRO A 6 -15.77 7.92 2.91
N ASN A 7 -15.68 7.14 3.97
CA ASN A 7 -14.46 6.98 4.77
C ASN A 7 -13.51 6.00 4.06
N VAL A 8 -12.25 6.39 3.87
CA VAL A 8 -11.22 5.60 3.19
C VAL A 8 -9.96 5.63 4.03
N VAL A 9 -9.31 4.47 4.21
CA VAL A 9 -8.05 4.38 4.96
C VAL A 9 -6.87 4.20 4.03
N SER A 10 -5.75 4.86 4.32
CA SER A 10 -4.43 4.51 3.80
C SER A 10 -3.63 3.75 4.85
N ILE A 11 -3.02 2.63 4.47
CA ILE A 11 -2.03 1.90 5.25
C ILE A 11 -0.70 1.98 4.50
N ALA A 12 0.20 2.87 4.93
CA ALA A 12 1.45 3.13 4.23
C ALA A 12 2.49 3.79 5.15
N GLY A 13 3.72 3.95 4.64
CA GLY A 13 4.71 4.83 5.23
C GLY A 13 4.33 6.33 5.15
N VAL A 14 4.97 7.15 5.97
CA VAL A 14 4.88 8.62 5.93
C VAL A 14 6.04 9.20 5.14
N ASP A 15 5.75 10.11 4.21
CA ASP A 15 6.74 11.01 3.61
C ASP A 15 6.56 12.41 4.22
N PRO A 16 7.51 12.89 5.05
CA PRO A 16 7.41 14.20 5.69
C PRO A 16 7.30 15.39 4.73
N SER A 17 7.79 15.25 3.49
CA SER A 17 7.61 16.30 2.47
C SER A 17 6.16 16.41 1.97
N GLY A 18 5.33 15.40 2.28
CA GLY A 18 3.92 15.35 1.92
C GLY A 18 3.65 15.04 0.45
N GLY A 19 4.65 14.55 -0.29
CA GLY A 19 4.55 14.21 -1.71
C GLY A 19 4.31 12.72 -2.00
N ALA A 20 4.30 11.88 -0.97
CA ALA A 20 4.01 10.44 -1.04
C ALA A 20 3.40 9.93 0.28
N GLY A 21 3.23 8.60 0.36
CA GLY A 21 2.76 7.92 1.57
C GLY A 21 1.37 8.35 2.03
N VAL A 22 1.09 8.15 3.31
CA VAL A 22 -0.21 8.47 3.93
C VAL A 22 -0.61 9.93 3.66
N PHE A 23 0.33 10.88 3.67
CA PHE A 23 0.01 12.29 3.44
C PHE A 23 -0.46 12.59 2.02
N ALA A 24 0.16 11.99 0.99
CA ALA A 24 -0.34 12.12 -0.37
C ALA A 24 -1.71 11.45 -0.54
N ASP A 25 -1.90 10.30 0.09
CA ASP A 25 -3.16 9.56 0.04
C ASP A 25 -4.31 10.38 0.65
N LEU A 26 -4.11 10.94 1.86
CA LEU A 26 -5.11 11.76 2.53
C LEU A 26 -5.46 13.03 1.74
N LYS A 27 -4.48 13.66 1.08
CA LYS A 27 -4.72 14.81 0.19
C LYS A 27 -5.57 14.39 -1.01
N THR A 28 -5.27 13.25 -1.63
CA THR A 28 -6.05 12.70 -2.74
C THR A 28 -7.48 12.37 -2.30
N PHE A 29 -7.66 11.71 -1.16
CA PHE A 29 -9.00 11.40 -0.63
C PHE A 29 -9.81 12.67 -0.41
N SER A 30 -9.21 13.68 0.24
CA SER A 30 -9.85 14.97 0.48
C SER A 30 -10.25 15.66 -0.83
N ALA A 31 -9.36 15.68 -1.82
CA ALA A 31 -9.62 16.28 -3.13
C ALA A 31 -10.75 15.57 -3.91
N LEU A 32 -10.96 14.28 -3.67
CA LEU A 32 -11.99 13.46 -4.30
C LEU A 32 -13.29 13.35 -3.48
N GLY A 33 -13.42 14.11 -2.38
CA GLY A 33 -14.63 14.14 -1.57
C GLY A 33 -14.80 12.92 -0.66
N ALA A 34 -13.71 12.30 -0.23
CA ALA A 34 -13.66 11.23 0.76
C ALA A 34 -13.07 11.71 2.10
N TYR A 35 -13.52 11.14 3.20
CA TYR A 35 -12.90 11.32 4.51
C TYR A 35 -11.73 10.35 4.64
N GLY A 36 -10.52 10.87 4.82
CA GLY A 36 -9.30 10.08 4.88
C GLY A 36 -8.89 9.69 6.30
N CYS A 37 -8.69 8.40 6.53
CA CYS A 37 -8.03 7.82 7.69
C CYS A 37 -6.62 7.33 7.32
N GLY A 38 -5.73 7.20 8.31
CA GLY A 38 -4.35 6.76 8.07
C GLY A 38 -3.83 5.83 9.15
N VAL A 39 -3.20 4.73 8.73
CA VAL A 39 -2.40 3.84 9.58
C VAL A 39 -0.96 3.95 9.10
N VAL A 40 -0.04 4.25 10.02
CA VAL A 40 1.37 4.46 9.69
C VAL A 40 2.12 3.14 9.81
N ALA A 41 2.49 2.59 8.66
CA ALA A 41 3.28 1.35 8.55
C ALA A 41 4.78 1.60 8.77
N ALA A 42 5.26 2.81 8.46
CA ALA A 42 6.63 3.23 8.72
C ALA A 42 6.73 4.76 8.77
N LEU A 43 7.57 5.28 9.66
CA LEU A 43 8.05 6.66 9.57
C LEU A 43 9.29 6.68 8.66
N THR A 44 9.41 7.69 7.82
CA THR A 44 10.64 7.90 7.04
C THR A 44 11.23 9.27 7.34
N ALA A 45 12.55 9.32 7.44
CA ALA A 45 13.31 10.54 7.27
C ALA A 45 13.50 10.73 5.76
N GLN A 46 12.49 11.29 5.11
CA GLN A 46 12.44 11.47 3.65
C GLN A 46 12.24 12.94 3.28
N ASN A 47 12.83 13.34 2.17
CA ASN A 47 12.53 14.58 1.48
C ASN A 47 12.54 14.37 -0.03
N THR A 48 12.44 15.45 -0.81
CA THR A 48 12.39 15.40 -2.28
C THR A 48 13.68 14.90 -2.93
N ARG A 49 14.77 14.74 -2.18
CA ARG A 49 16.07 14.26 -2.67
C ARG A 49 16.36 12.80 -2.32
N GLY A 50 15.61 12.19 -1.40
CA GLY A 50 15.82 10.80 -1.02
C GLY A 50 15.35 10.48 0.40
N VAL A 51 15.67 9.24 0.82
CA VAL A 51 15.37 8.69 2.14
C VAL A 51 16.67 8.48 2.88
N THR A 52 16.77 9.01 4.11
CA THR A 52 17.97 8.86 4.96
C THR A 52 17.74 7.94 6.16
N GLY A 53 16.49 7.56 6.43
CA GLY A 53 16.16 6.65 7.50
C GLY A 53 14.72 6.17 7.43
N VAL A 54 14.50 4.97 7.98
CA VAL A 54 13.17 4.35 8.11
C VAL A 54 13.05 3.85 9.54
N HIS A 55 11.92 4.13 10.17
CA HIS A 55 11.58 3.63 11.49
C HIS A 55 10.23 2.92 11.42
N VAL A 56 10.24 1.61 11.65
CA VAL A 56 9.05 0.77 11.64
C VAL A 56 8.55 0.65 13.08
N PRO A 57 7.26 0.95 13.36
CA PRO A 57 6.71 0.74 14.69
C PRO A 57 6.70 -0.75 15.05
N PRO A 58 6.69 -1.12 16.34
CA PRO A 58 6.48 -2.50 16.76
C PRO A 58 5.21 -3.09 16.11
N ILE A 59 5.28 -4.36 15.69
CA ILE A 59 4.17 -5.02 14.96
C ILE A 59 2.88 -5.02 15.74
N ASP A 60 2.94 -5.25 17.06
CA ASP A 60 1.73 -5.25 17.89
C ASP A 60 1.10 -3.86 17.98
N PHE A 61 1.91 -2.79 17.87
CA PHE A 61 1.39 -1.43 17.79
C PHE A 61 0.78 -1.13 16.40
N LEU A 62 1.35 -1.68 15.32
CA LEU A 62 0.74 -1.61 14.00
C LEU A 62 -0.63 -2.31 13.97
N ARG A 63 -0.73 -3.51 14.54
CA ARG A 63 -2.00 -4.22 14.69
C ARG A 63 -2.99 -3.41 15.50
N LEU A 64 -2.54 -2.85 16.63
CA LEU A 64 -3.37 -2.00 17.49
C LEU A 64 -3.91 -0.78 16.74
N GLN A 65 -3.11 -0.12 15.89
CA GLN A 65 -3.59 0.99 15.05
C GLN A 65 -4.73 0.55 14.13
N ILE A 66 -4.59 -0.60 13.46
CA ILE A 66 -5.60 -1.14 12.55
C ILE A 66 -6.86 -1.52 13.33
N ASP A 67 -6.72 -2.34 14.38
CA ASP A 67 -7.84 -2.84 15.16
C ASP A 67 -8.63 -1.70 15.82
N THR A 68 -7.94 -0.69 16.38
CA THR A 68 -8.59 0.48 16.99
C THR A 68 -9.38 1.28 15.95
N LEU A 69 -8.82 1.52 14.77
CA LEU A 69 -9.50 2.29 13.73
C LEU A 69 -10.70 1.53 13.13
N PHE A 70 -10.51 0.25 12.81
CA PHE A 70 -11.53 -0.57 12.16
C PHE A 70 -12.69 -0.92 13.11
N ALA A 71 -12.46 -0.94 14.42
CA ALA A 71 -13.52 -1.13 15.42
C ALA A 71 -14.49 0.06 15.54
N ASP A 72 -14.05 1.27 15.20
CA ASP A 72 -14.83 2.52 15.38
C ASP A 72 -15.37 3.08 14.05
N VAL A 73 -14.52 3.11 13.01
CA VAL A 73 -14.83 3.79 11.76
C VAL A 73 -15.34 2.80 10.72
N ALA A 74 -16.55 3.05 10.20
CA ALA A 74 -17.06 2.33 9.04
C ALA A 74 -16.28 2.72 7.76
N LEU A 75 -15.25 1.94 7.43
CA LEU A 75 -14.37 2.13 6.27
C LEU A 75 -14.98 1.52 5.01
N HIS A 76 -14.99 2.29 3.92
CA HIS A 76 -15.58 1.88 2.64
C HIS A 76 -14.53 1.42 1.63
N ALA A 77 -13.27 1.81 1.80
CA ALA A 77 -12.16 1.39 0.96
C ALA A 77 -10.85 1.45 1.75
N THR A 78 -9.91 0.61 1.35
CA THR A 78 -8.57 0.54 1.93
C THR A 78 -7.54 0.67 0.82
N LYS A 79 -6.63 1.64 0.93
CA LYS A 79 -5.46 1.74 0.08
C LYS A 79 -4.24 1.26 0.84
N ILE A 80 -3.47 0.37 0.25
CA ILE A 80 -2.20 -0.10 0.79
C ILE A 80 -1.08 0.50 -0.07
N GLY A 81 -0.11 1.12 0.59
CA GLY A 81 1.10 1.62 -0.06
C GLY A 81 2.34 0.85 0.39
N MET A 82 3.46 1.57 0.54
CA MET A 82 4.72 0.97 0.99
C MET A 82 4.61 0.42 2.43
N LEU A 83 4.92 -0.87 2.60
CA LEU A 83 4.94 -1.59 3.89
C LEU A 83 6.35 -1.93 4.39
N GLY A 84 7.36 -1.96 3.51
CA GLY A 84 8.78 -2.03 3.88
C GLY A 84 9.33 -3.39 4.33
N SER A 85 8.53 -4.31 4.86
CA SER A 85 9.03 -5.64 5.29
C SER A 85 7.97 -6.76 5.19
N ALA A 86 8.43 -8.02 5.13
CA ALA A 86 7.55 -9.18 5.13
C ALA A 86 6.70 -9.28 6.41
N GLU A 87 7.27 -8.88 7.55
CA GLU A 87 6.59 -8.93 8.85
C GLU A 87 5.44 -7.92 8.92
N VAL A 88 5.68 -6.69 8.44
CA VAL A 88 4.63 -5.66 8.32
C VAL A 88 3.57 -6.11 7.32
N THR A 89 3.97 -6.63 6.16
CA THR A 89 3.05 -7.16 5.15
C THR A 89 2.16 -8.26 5.71
N ALA A 90 2.73 -9.22 6.45
CA ALA A 90 1.97 -10.30 7.08
C ALA A 90 0.99 -9.77 8.13
N ALA A 91 1.41 -8.83 8.98
CA ALA A 91 0.55 -8.23 9.99
C ALA A 91 -0.62 -7.46 9.36
N VAL A 92 -0.37 -6.67 8.30
CA VAL A 92 -1.42 -5.97 7.56
C VAL A 92 -2.38 -6.97 6.91
N ALA A 93 -1.86 -7.98 6.21
CA ALA A 93 -2.69 -9.00 5.55
C ALA A 93 -3.60 -9.75 6.52
N ASP A 94 -3.06 -10.14 7.68
CA ASP A 94 -3.81 -10.81 8.75
C ASP A 94 -4.95 -9.93 9.29
N ARG A 95 -4.68 -8.64 9.55
CA ARG A 95 -5.71 -7.72 10.05
C ARG A 95 -6.77 -7.38 9.00
N LEU A 96 -6.38 -7.22 7.73
CA LEU A 96 -7.35 -6.99 6.64
C LEU A 96 -8.30 -8.17 6.47
N ALA A 97 -7.79 -9.40 6.58
CA ALA A 97 -8.60 -10.61 6.52
C ALA A 97 -9.55 -10.69 7.73
N HIS A 98 -9.05 -10.40 8.93
CA HIS A 98 -9.86 -10.39 10.16
C HIS A 98 -11.06 -9.42 10.07
N TRP A 99 -10.83 -8.22 9.57
CA TRP A 99 -11.87 -7.18 9.46
C TRP A 99 -12.66 -7.23 8.16
N THR A 100 -12.38 -8.18 7.25
CA THR A 100 -12.98 -8.26 5.91
C THR A 100 -12.93 -6.91 5.18
N ALA A 101 -11.73 -6.33 5.11
CA ALA A 101 -11.54 -4.97 4.62
C ALA A 101 -12.16 -4.75 3.23
N ALA A 102 -12.93 -3.67 3.09
CA ALA A 102 -13.63 -3.37 1.84
C ALA A 102 -12.70 -2.73 0.80
N ASN A 103 -12.94 -3.06 -0.48
CA ASN A 103 -12.36 -2.42 -1.67
C ASN A 103 -10.85 -2.15 -1.54
N VAL A 104 -10.08 -3.20 -1.29
CA VAL A 104 -8.63 -3.09 -1.07
C VAL A 104 -7.92 -2.77 -2.39
N VAL A 105 -7.34 -1.58 -2.48
CA VAL A 105 -6.45 -1.15 -3.57
C VAL A 105 -5.01 -1.30 -3.09
N LEU A 106 -4.26 -2.21 -3.70
CA LEU A 106 -2.88 -2.49 -3.36
C LEU A 106 -1.94 -1.83 -4.39
N ASP A 107 -1.21 -0.82 -3.94
CA ASP A 107 -0.10 -0.23 -4.67
C ASP A 107 1.19 -0.97 -4.28
N PRO A 108 1.73 -1.86 -5.15
CA PRO A 108 2.80 -2.78 -4.78
C PRO A 108 4.17 -2.08 -4.83
N VAL A 109 4.34 -1.02 -4.02
CA VAL A 109 5.55 -0.18 -4.00
C VAL A 109 6.78 -1.02 -3.62
N MET A 110 7.67 -1.26 -4.58
CA MET A 110 8.91 -2.05 -4.37
C MET A 110 10.19 -1.23 -4.42
N VAL A 111 10.11 0.01 -4.92
CA VAL A 111 11.27 0.87 -5.18
C VAL A 111 10.95 2.29 -4.69
N ALA A 112 11.92 2.95 -4.05
CA ALA A 112 11.77 4.33 -3.62
C ALA A 112 11.72 5.26 -4.84
N LYS A 113 11.16 6.46 -4.69
CA LYS A 113 11.27 7.50 -5.73
C LYS A 113 12.72 7.82 -6.13
N SER A 114 13.70 7.52 -5.26
CA SER A 114 15.14 7.64 -5.52
C SER A 114 15.75 6.48 -6.34
N GLY A 115 15.01 5.40 -6.58
CA GLY A 115 15.48 4.22 -7.31
C GLY A 115 16.06 3.10 -6.44
N ASP A 116 16.14 3.29 -5.12
CA ASP A 116 16.64 2.28 -4.19
C ASP A 116 15.64 1.13 -4.02
N SER A 117 16.12 -0.12 -4.05
CA SER A 117 15.31 -1.32 -3.79
C SER A 117 14.78 -1.27 -2.35
N LEU A 118 13.47 -1.10 -2.18
CA LEU A 118 12.84 -0.97 -0.86
C LEU A 118 12.44 -2.31 -0.23
N LEU A 119 12.29 -3.38 -1.01
CA LEU A 119 11.77 -4.66 -0.52
C LEU A 119 12.75 -5.81 -0.68
N ALA A 120 12.92 -6.58 0.40
CA ALA A 120 13.53 -7.90 0.33
C ALA A 120 12.61 -8.87 -0.45
N LYS A 121 13.18 -9.89 -1.11
CA LYS A 121 12.42 -10.92 -1.83
C LYS A 121 11.29 -11.55 -0.99
N SER A 122 11.54 -11.72 0.31
CA SER A 122 10.55 -12.23 1.27
C SER A 122 9.31 -11.33 1.40
N ALA A 123 9.47 -10.02 1.30
CA ALA A 123 8.34 -9.08 1.36
C ALA A 123 7.49 -9.13 0.08
N ILE A 124 8.12 -9.34 -1.08
CA ILE A 124 7.42 -9.54 -2.36
C ILE A 124 6.62 -10.85 -2.33
N ALA A 125 7.24 -11.95 -1.87
CA ALA A 125 6.55 -13.23 -1.72
C ALA A 125 5.34 -13.10 -0.78
N MET A 126 5.53 -12.49 0.40
CA MET A 126 4.46 -12.26 1.36
C MET A 126 3.33 -11.40 0.78
N MET A 127 3.65 -10.37 -0.01
CA MET A 127 2.64 -9.54 -0.67
C MET A 127 1.81 -10.37 -1.67
N ARG A 128 2.46 -11.20 -2.49
CA ARG A 128 1.79 -12.05 -3.47
C ARG A 128 0.94 -13.14 -2.81
N GLU A 129 1.41 -13.74 -1.72
CA GLU A 129 0.72 -14.84 -1.06
C GLU A 129 -0.43 -14.35 -0.17
N ALA A 130 -0.24 -13.22 0.53
CA ALA A 130 -1.15 -12.79 1.58
C ALA A 130 -2.01 -11.57 1.21
N LEU A 131 -1.51 -10.61 0.41
CA LEU A 131 -2.25 -9.39 0.07
C LEU A 131 -2.96 -9.45 -1.29
N PHE A 132 -2.34 -10.05 -2.31
CA PHE A 132 -2.96 -10.15 -3.64
C PHE A 132 -4.33 -10.83 -3.62
N PRO A 133 -4.53 -11.96 -2.90
CA PRO A 133 -5.85 -12.59 -2.82
C PRO A 133 -6.94 -11.72 -2.16
N GLN A 134 -6.55 -10.69 -1.40
CA GLN A 134 -7.45 -9.77 -0.74
C GLN A 134 -7.69 -8.48 -1.54
N ALA A 135 -6.89 -8.24 -2.59
CA ALA A 135 -6.94 -7.02 -3.37
C ALA A 135 -8.14 -7.02 -4.34
N PHE A 136 -8.94 -5.95 -4.28
CA PHE A 136 -9.91 -5.64 -5.32
C PHE A 136 -9.22 -5.13 -6.59
N LEU A 137 -8.14 -4.35 -6.43
CA LEU A 137 -7.34 -3.81 -7.51
C LEU A 137 -5.87 -3.75 -7.09
N ILE A 138 -4.98 -4.14 -7.99
CA ILE A 138 -3.53 -3.90 -7.86
C ILE A 138 -3.08 -2.85 -8.87
N THR A 139 -2.09 -2.02 -8.53
CA THR A 139 -1.64 -0.91 -9.39
C THR A 139 -0.13 -0.90 -9.69
N PRO A 140 0.48 -2.02 -10.14
CA PRO A 140 1.92 -2.03 -10.43
C PRO A 140 2.27 -1.13 -11.63
N ASN A 141 3.41 -0.46 -11.54
CA ASN A 141 4.09 0.12 -12.71
C ASN A 141 4.84 -0.96 -13.53
N LEU A 142 5.48 -0.58 -14.65
CA LEU A 142 6.15 -1.54 -15.53
C LEU A 142 7.31 -2.30 -14.86
N PRO A 143 8.27 -1.63 -14.16
CA PRO A 143 9.26 -2.34 -13.35
C PRO A 143 8.66 -3.29 -12.32
N GLU A 144 7.66 -2.85 -11.55
CA GLU A 144 6.99 -3.66 -10.53
C GLU A 144 6.31 -4.88 -11.13
N ALA A 145 5.65 -4.72 -12.29
CA ALA A 145 5.05 -5.84 -13.01
C ALA A 145 6.09 -6.88 -13.45
N GLY A 146 7.28 -6.44 -13.88
CA GLY A 146 8.39 -7.34 -14.17
C GLY A 146 8.84 -8.14 -12.95
N VAL A 147 9.03 -7.46 -11.81
CA VAL A 147 9.43 -8.09 -10.54
C VAL A 147 8.37 -9.09 -10.06
N LEU A 148 7.09 -8.70 -10.07
CA LEU A 148 5.98 -9.56 -9.66
C LEU A 148 5.81 -10.82 -10.52
N LEU A 149 6.10 -10.70 -11.81
CA LEU A 149 6.01 -11.80 -12.78
C LEU A 149 7.32 -12.57 -12.97
N GLU A 150 8.36 -12.22 -12.21
CA GLU A 150 9.71 -12.80 -12.27
C GLU A 150 10.29 -12.81 -13.69
N GLN A 151 10.13 -11.68 -14.40
CA GLN A 151 10.59 -11.48 -15.77
C GLN A 151 11.03 -10.03 -16.03
N ARG A 152 11.53 -9.72 -17.22
CA ARG A 152 11.80 -8.32 -17.59
C ARG A 152 10.51 -7.49 -17.62
N ALA A 153 10.65 -6.19 -17.40
CA ALA A 153 9.55 -5.25 -17.52
C ALA A 153 8.94 -5.29 -18.95
N PRO A 154 7.61 -5.13 -19.09
CA PRO A 154 6.98 -4.97 -20.40
C PRO A 154 7.48 -3.69 -21.09
N GLU A 155 7.79 -3.78 -22.38
CA GLU A 155 8.28 -2.66 -23.19
C GLU A 155 7.31 -2.26 -24.31
N THR A 156 6.30 -3.09 -24.57
CA THR A 156 5.26 -2.82 -25.57
C THR A 156 3.88 -2.94 -24.96
N VAL A 157 2.89 -2.24 -25.54
CA VAL A 157 1.48 -2.33 -25.12
C VAL A 157 0.97 -3.78 -25.14
N LYS A 158 1.41 -4.59 -26.12
CA LYS A 158 1.06 -6.02 -26.18
C LYS A 158 1.61 -6.81 -25.01
N GLU A 159 2.83 -6.51 -24.56
CA GLU A 159 3.42 -7.11 -23.37
C GLU A 159 2.73 -6.63 -22.10
N MET A 160 2.28 -5.37 -22.04
CA MET A 160 1.51 -4.82 -20.91
C MET A 160 0.19 -5.58 -20.72
N TYR A 161 -0.56 -5.85 -21.79
CA TYR A 161 -1.79 -6.65 -21.70
C TYR A 161 -1.53 -8.07 -21.18
N ARG A 162 -0.48 -8.74 -21.70
CA ARG A 162 -0.09 -10.07 -21.21
C ARG A 162 0.34 -10.06 -19.74
N ALA A 163 1.01 -8.99 -19.30
CA ALA A 163 1.39 -8.84 -17.91
C ALA A 163 0.14 -8.69 -17.01
N ALA A 164 -0.82 -7.85 -17.41
CA ALA A 164 -2.08 -7.67 -16.69
C ALA A 164 -2.88 -8.98 -16.56
N GLU A 165 -2.94 -9.79 -17.63
CA GLU A 165 -3.60 -11.11 -17.60
C GLU A 165 -2.95 -12.09 -16.62
N ARG A 166 -1.62 -12.07 -16.49
CA ARG A 166 -0.87 -12.96 -15.61
C ARG A 166 -0.82 -12.51 -14.15
N LEU A 167 -1.09 -11.23 -13.90
CA LEU A 167 -1.13 -10.64 -12.56
C LEU A 167 -2.50 -10.79 -11.89
N ARG A 168 -3.52 -11.21 -12.66
CA ARG A 168 -4.87 -11.48 -12.19
C ARG A 168 -4.96 -12.85 -11.52
#